data_AF-A0A2C9PEU0-F1
#
_entry.id   AF-A0A2C9PEU0-F1
#
_cell.length_a   1.000
_cell.length_b   1.000
_cell.length_c   1.000
_cell.angle_alpha   90.00
_cell.angle_beta   90.00
_cell.angle_gamma   90.00
#
_symmetry.space_group_name_H-M   'P 1'
#
loop_
_entity.id
_entity.type
_entity.pdbx_description
1 polymer ?
#
loop_
_entity_poly.entity_id
_entity_poly.type
_entity_poly.pdbx_seq_one_letter_code
_entity_poly.pdbx_strand_id
1 'polypeptide(L)'
;MLYVVLIGALVVFWLVAVDRPVLTVKFDNGELGNVKGHIPPSFRHNLKDIVERDKATGVLKVYQTRTGMKLKFSNSVAKACQQRIRNVFPHQGFKSKGKKKSR
;
A
#
# COMPACT_ATOMS: atom_id res chain seq x y z
N MET A 1 31.80 -20.25 14.34
CA MET A 1 30.75 -19.50 15.09
C MET A 1 30.52 -18.10 14.53
N LEU A 2 31.56 -17.28 14.30
CA LEU A 2 31.43 -15.94 13.71
C LEU A 2 30.69 -15.91 12.34
N TYR A 3 31.02 -16.85 11.44
CA TYR A 3 30.38 -16.96 10.12
C TYR A 3 28.87 -17.23 10.20
N VAL A 4 28.43 -18.05 11.14
CA VAL A 4 27.01 -18.37 11.34
C VAL A 4 26.25 -17.12 11.80
N VAL A 5 26.86 -16.33 12.69
CA VAL A 5 26.29 -15.06 13.17
C VAL A 5 26.22 -14.03 12.05
N LEU A 6 27.26 -13.90 11.23
CA LEU A 6 27.28 -12.99 10.07
C LEU A 6 26.20 -13.34 9.04
N ILE A 7 26.05 -14.62 8.69
CA ILE A 7 25.02 -15.07 7.75
C ILE A 7 23.63 -14.84 8.35
N GLY A 8 23.43 -15.13 9.65
CA GLY A 8 22.18 -14.85 10.34
C GLY A 8 21.81 -13.36 10.29
N ALA A 9 22.75 -12.46 10.56
CA ALA A 9 22.53 -11.01 10.50
C ALA A 9 22.17 -10.54 9.08
N LEU A 10 22.85 -11.04 8.05
CA LEU A 10 22.54 -10.74 6.65
C LEU A 10 21.14 -11.19 6.26
N VAL A 11 20.72 -12.39 6.67
CA VAL A 11 19.37 -12.91 6.38
C VAL A 11 18.31 -12.06 7.06
N VAL A 12 18.47 -11.73 8.34
CA VAL A 12 17.53 -10.86 9.07
C VAL A 12 17.45 -9.48 8.43
N PHE A 13 18.60 -8.88 8.08
CA PHE A 13 18.64 -7.59 7.41
C PHE A 13 17.92 -7.62 6.06
N TRP A 14 18.12 -8.66 5.26
CA TRP A 14 17.44 -8.84 3.99
C TRP A 14 15.92 -8.99 4.16
N LEU A 15 15.48 -9.72 5.19
CA LEU A 15 14.07 -9.94 5.49
C LEU A 15 13.37 -8.63 5.92
N VAL A 16 14.05 -7.79 6.70
CA VAL A 16 13.53 -6.46 7.10
C VAL A 16 13.50 -5.49 5.92
N ALA A 17 14.51 -5.53 5.04
CA ALA A 17 14.57 -4.64 3.88
C ALA A 17 13.45 -4.89 2.84
N VAL A 18 12.82 -6.07 2.86
CA VAL A 18 11.72 -6.44 1.95
C VAL A 18 10.38 -5.78 2.33
N ASP A 19 10.21 -5.26 3.56
CA ASP A 19 8.96 -4.61 4.01
C ASP A 19 8.83 -3.15 3.50
N ARG A 20 8.95 -2.97 2.18
CA ARG A 20 8.83 -1.68 1.48
C ARG A 20 7.43 -1.58 0.84
N PRO A 21 6.41 -1.01 1.52
CA PRO A 21 5.12 -0.74 0.90
C PRO A 21 5.27 0.32 -0.21
N VAL A 22 4.59 0.10 -1.33
CA VAL A 22 4.63 0.98 -2.52
C VAL A 22 3.80 2.24 -2.32
N LEU A 23 2.70 2.12 -1.57
CA LEU A 23 1.85 3.23 -1.18
C LEU A 23 1.47 3.06 0.28
N THR A 24 1.63 4.10 1.08
CA THR A 24 1.09 4.18 2.44
C THR A 24 0.26 5.43 2.55
N VAL A 25 -0.99 5.28 2.96
CA VAL A 25 -1.90 6.41 3.16
C VAL A 25 -2.47 6.35 4.57
N LYS A 26 -2.41 7.48 5.28
CA LYS A 26 -3.03 7.66 6.58
C LYS A 26 -4.31 8.47 6.41
N PHE A 27 -5.34 8.07 7.14
CA PHE A 27 -6.64 8.72 7.20
C PHE A 27 -7.00 8.99 8.65
N ASP A 28 -7.53 10.16 8.93
CA ASP A 28 -7.93 10.56 10.27
C ASP A 28 -9.27 11.30 10.22
N ASN A 29 -10.28 10.78 10.93
CA ASN A 29 -11.60 11.38 11.07
C ASN A 29 -12.29 11.82 9.76
N GLY A 30 -12.08 11.07 8.68
CA GLY A 30 -12.67 11.39 7.37
C GLY A 30 -11.78 12.27 6.48
N GLU A 31 -10.58 12.63 6.92
CA GLU A 31 -9.61 13.35 6.10
C GLU A 31 -8.47 12.46 5.62
N LEU A 32 -8.01 12.72 4.39
CA LEU A 32 -6.74 12.20 3.89
C LEU A 32 -5.59 12.95 4.55
N GLY A 33 -4.91 12.28 5.47
CA GLY A 33 -3.67 12.76 6.03
C GLY A 33 -2.49 12.47 5.11
N ASN A 34 -1.44 11.88 5.68
CA ASN A 34 -0.17 11.70 4.99
C ASN A 34 -0.21 10.59 3.93
N VAL A 35 0.12 10.94 2.68
CA VAL A 35 0.27 10.02 1.55
C VAL A 35 1.76 9.86 1.24
N LYS A 36 2.29 8.65 1.35
CA LYS A 36 3.66 8.28 0.95
C LYS A 36 3.63 7.33 -0.23
N GLY A 37 4.26 7.72 -1.34
CA GLY A 37 4.35 6.93 -2.57
C GLY A 37 3.50 7.52 -3.70
N HIS A 38 3.52 6.86 -4.86
CA HIS A 38 2.74 7.29 -6.01
C HIS A 38 1.28 6.89 -5.85
N ILE A 39 0.36 7.85 -5.90
CA ILE A 39 -1.08 7.59 -5.88
C ILE A 39 -1.70 8.06 -7.20
N PRO A 40 -2.41 7.20 -7.95
CA PRO A 40 -3.15 7.63 -9.12
C PRO A 40 -4.21 8.68 -8.74
N PRO A 41 -4.37 9.77 -9.51
CA PRO A 41 -5.31 10.85 -9.18
C PRO A 41 -6.76 10.38 -9.03
N SER A 42 -7.20 9.46 -9.90
CA SER A 42 -8.53 8.84 -9.85
C SER A 42 -8.79 8.11 -8.53
N PHE A 43 -7.78 7.37 -8.04
CA PHE A 43 -7.87 6.68 -6.77
C PHE A 43 -7.87 7.66 -5.59
N ARG A 44 -7.07 8.73 -5.64
CA ARG A 44 -7.04 9.73 -4.58
C ARG A 44 -8.40 10.38 -4.35
N HIS A 45 -9.11 10.74 -5.42
CA HIS A 45 -10.43 11.35 -5.32
C HIS A 45 -11.46 10.37 -4.75
N ASN A 46 -11.61 9.19 -5.36
CA ASN A 46 -12.52 8.15 -4.88
C ASN A 46 -12.26 7.78 -3.42
N LEU A 47 -10.99 7.71 -3.06
CA LEU A 47 -10.60 7.35 -1.71
C LEU A 47 -10.92 8.46 -0.71
N LYS A 48 -10.82 9.75 -1.11
CA LYS A 48 -11.28 10.87 -0.29
C LYS A 48 -12.75 10.76 0.01
N ASP A 49 -13.56 10.55 -1.01
CA ASP A 49 -15.02 10.50 -0.87
C ASP A 49 -15.47 9.34 0.03
N ILE A 50 -14.81 8.18 -0.08
CA ILE A 50 -15.10 7.01 0.78
C ILE A 50 -14.71 7.28 2.23
N VAL A 51 -13.52 7.84 2.45
CA VAL A 51 -12.99 8.11 3.80
C VAL A 51 -13.84 9.16 4.51
N GLU A 52 -14.21 10.24 3.80
CA GLU A 52 -15.07 11.32 4.29
C GLU A 52 -16.46 10.80 4.65
N ARG A 53 -17.06 9.99 3.77
CA ARG A 53 -18.40 9.40 3.99
C ARG A 53 -18.44 8.43 5.18
N ASP A 54 -17.43 7.57 5.33
CA ASP A 54 -17.38 6.58 6.41
C ASP A 54 -16.73 7.10 7.69
N LYS A 55 -16.25 8.37 7.72
CA LYS A 55 -15.44 8.94 8.80
C LYS A 55 -14.33 7.98 9.24
N ALA A 56 -13.67 7.36 8.27
CA ALA A 56 -12.75 6.27 8.52
C ALA A 56 -11.41 6.77 9.06
N THR A 57 -10.96 6.17 10.17
CA THR A 57 -9.65 6.47 10.78
C THR A 57 -8.75 5.25 10.68
N GLY A 58 -7.55 5.41 10.13
CA GLY A 58 -6.60 4.29 10.02
C GLY A 58 -5.51 4.48 8.97
N VAL A 59 -4.87 3.36 8.63
CA VAL A 59 -3.75 3.32 7.69
C VAL A 59 -4.01 2.28 6.62
N LEU A 60 -3.83 2.66 5.36
CA LEU A 60 -3.79 1.78 4.20
C LEU A 60 -2.35 1.64 3.72
N LYS A 61 -1.84 0.41 3.73
CA LYS A 61 -0.57 0.05 3.10
C LYS A 61 -0.86 -0.79 1.87
N VAL A 62 -0.19 -0.49 0.77
CA VAL A 62 -0.25 -1.26 -0.47
C VAL A 62 1.12 -1.87 -0.73
N TYR A 63 1.15 -3.19 -0.84
CA TYR A 63 2.34 -3.97 -1.13
C TYR A 63 2.28 -4.48 -2.56
N GLN A 64 3.41 -4.45 -3.26
CA GLN A 64 3.54 -5.11 -4.55
C GLN A 64 4.05 -6.54 -4.32
N THR A 65 3.23 -7.52 -4.68
CA THR A 65 3.58 -8.94 -4.66
C THR A 65 3.82 -9.43 -6.09
N ARG A 66 4.38 -10.64 -6.23
CA ARG A 66 4.55 -11.29 -7.54
C ARG A 66 3.24 -11.44 -8.33
N THR A 67 2.13 -11.58 -7.62
CA THR A 67 0.79 -11.81 -8.20
C THR A 67 -0.03 -10.53 -8.39
N GLY A 68 0.39 -9.40 -7.83
CA GLY A 68 -0.33 -8.13 -7.96
C GLY A 68 -0.12 -7.17 -6.79
N MET A 69 -1.07 -6.27 -6.59
CA MET A 69 -1.05 -5.34 -5.45
C MET A 69 -1.90 -5.90 -4.31
N LYS A 70 -1.34 -5.96 -3.10
CA LYS A 70 -2.01 -6.41 -1.88
C LYS A 70 -2.26 -5.21 -0.97
N LEU A 71 -3.53 -4.97 -0.64
CA LEU A 71 -3.94 -3.93 0.30
C LEU A 71 -3.97 -4.49 1.73
N LYS A 72 -3.34 -3.79 2.66
CA LYS A 72 -3.33 -4.05 4.09
C LYS A 72 -3.91 -2.83 4.81
N PHE A 73 -4.97 -3.04 5.57
CA PHE A 73 -5.66 -2.02 6.34
C PHE A 73 -5.36 -2.19 7.83
N SER A 74 -5.37 -1.07 8.56
CA SER A 74 -5.43 -1.07 10.02
C SER A 74 -6.73 -1.70 10.53
N ASN A 75 -6.69 -2.27 11.74
CA ASN A 75 -7.87 -2.85 12.39
C ASN A 75 -8.95 -1.80 12.72
N SER A 76 -8.57 -0.51 12.76
CA SER A 76 -9.47 0.62 12.97
C SER A 76 -10.41 0.90 11.79
N VAL A 77 -10.12 0.35 10.60
CA VAL A 77 -10.94 0.58 9.40
C VAL A 77 -12.04 -0.48 9.31
N ALA A 78 -13.31 -0.06 9.31
CA ALA A 78 -14.46 -0.95 9.19
C ALA A 78 -14.39 -1.82 7.91
N LYS A 79 -14.82 -3.09 8.00
CA LYS A 79 -14.76 -4.05 6.88
C LYS A 79 -15.49 -3.57 5.62
N ALA A 80 -16.63 -2.88 5.79
CA ALA A 80 -17.38 -2.30 4.68
C ALA A 80 -16.55 -1.22 3.93
N CYS A 81 -15.90 -0.33 4.68
CA CYS A 81 -14.99 0.67 4.12
C CYS A 81 -13.80 0.02 3.40
N GLN A 82 -13.18 -1.00 4.01
CA GLN A 82 -12.09 -1.77 3.37
C GLN A 82 -12.52 -2.38 2.02
N GLN A 83 -13.75 -2.92 1.95
CA GLN A 83 -14.26 -3.52 0.72
C GLN A 83 -14.56 -2.46 -0.36
N ARG A 84 -15.12 -1.31 0.01
CA ARG A 84 -15.32 -0.18 -0.92
C ARG A 84 -13.99 0.30 -1.50
N ILE A 85 -12.97 0.47 -0.65
CA ILE A 85 -11.63 0.87 -1.08
C ILE A 85 -11.02 -0.17 -2.04
N ARG A 86 -11.24 -1.47 -1.80
CA ARG A 86 -10.81 -2.54 -2.73
C ARG A 86 -11.50 -2.42 -4.08
N ASN A 87 -12.81 -2.14 -4.11
CA ASN A 87 -13.58 -2.05 -5.36
C ASN A 87 -13.12 -0.89 -6.24
N VAL A 88 -12.70 0.24 -5.64
CA VAL A 88 -12.20 1.40 -6.39
C VAL A 88 -10.69 1.36 -6.65
N PHE A 89 -10.00 0.31 -6.22
CA PHE A 89 -8.54 0.24 -6.31
C PHE A 89 -8.08 0.01 -7.76
N PRO A 90 -7.25 0.90 -8.33
CA PRO A 90 -6.82 0.75 -9.72
C PRO A 90 -5.70 -0.29 -9.82
N HIS A 91 -6.05 -1.54 -10.03
CA HIS A 91 -5.09 -2.65 -10.21
C HIS A 91 -4.09 -2.42 -11.37
N GLN A 92 -4.48 -1.62 -12.38
CA GLN A 92 -3.63 -1.25 -13.51
C GLN A 92 -2.83 0.04 -13.30
N GLY A 93 -3.28 0.95 -12.43
CA GLY A 93 -2.66 2.27 -12.23
C GLY A 93 -1.30 2.23 -11.51
N PHE A 94 -1.00 1.13 -10.82
CA PHE A 94 0.28 0.91 -10.12
C PHE A 94 1.26 0.02 -10.90
N LYS A 95 0.86 -0.52 -12.06
CA LYS A 95 1.81 -1.20 -12.94
C LYS A 95 2.70 -0.13 -13.58
N SER A 96 3.95 -0.06 -13.13
CA SER A 96 5.03 0.56 -13.91
C SER A 96 4.91 0.04 -15.33
N LYS A 97 4.69 0.93 -16.30
CA LYS A 97 4.69 0.59 -17.73
C LYS A 97 5.97 -0.18 -18.00
N GLY A 98 5.86 -1.50 -18.18
CA GLY A 98 6.94 -2.30 -18.72
C GLY A 98 7.47 -1.60 -19.96
N LYS A 99 8.79 -1.45 -20.05
CA LYS A 99 9.53 -0.83 -21.14
C LYS A 99 8.78 -0.99 -22.46
N LYS A 100 8.32 0.11 -23.06
CA LYS A 100 7.99 0.11 -24.49
C LYS A 100 9.27 -0.32 -25.20
N LYS A 101 9.29 -1.56 -25.70
CA LYS A 101 10.31 -1.99 -26.66
C LYS A 101 10.09 -1.13 -27.89
N SER A 102 10.97 -0.15 -28.12
CA SER A 102 11.03 0.52 -29.42
C SER A 102 11.23 -0.57 -30.45
N ARG A 103 10.28 -0.66 -31.39
CA ARG A 103 10.57 -1.28 -32.68
C ARG A 103 11.55 -0.39 -33.43
#